data_AF-A0A1C4W1Y4-F1
#
_entry.id   AF-A0A1C4W1Y4-F1
#
_cell.length_a   1.000
_cell.length_b   1.000
_cell.length_c   1.000
_cell.angle_alpha   90.00
_cell.angle_beta   90.00
_cell.angle_gamma   90.00
#
_symmetry.space_group_name_H-M   'P 1'
#
loop_
_entity.id
_entity.type
_entity.pdbx_description
1 polymer ?
#
loop_
_entity_poly.entity_id
_entity_poly.type
_entity_poly.pdbx_seq_one_letter_code
_entity_poly.pdbx_strand_id
1 'polypeptide(L)'
;MASAGTVVQATPAQAAVNCNGWKCDGRWPGEEGCRADQVAVKQVAMDHLGGGQATIYRSRACGAAWADFDFTTAPDYSWLFLHLWAQPAYGGKGRIIRNGSGQHNTLVAGTTKTYRTVLVSWDNSVKLCFGDGYQIPGNEYDPDPDTTGDGPSGACSTWQ
;
A
#
# COMPACT_ATOMS: atom_id res chain seq x y z
N MET A 1 -51.35 -14.49 17.56
CA MET A 1 -50.15 -15.08 16.92
C MET A 1 -49.34 -13.91 16.37
N ALA A 2 -48.18 -13.60 16.96
CA ALA A 2 -47.36 -12.47 16.53
C ALA A 2 -46.33 -12.96 15.51
N SER A 3 -46.36 -12.42 14.29
CA SER A 3 -45.34 -12.66 13.27
C SER A 3 -44.04 -11.98 13.70
N ALA A 4 -43.01 -12.78 13.97
CA ALA A 4 -41.66 -12.28 14.13
C ALA A 4 -41.12 -11.89 12.75
N GLY A 5 -41.02 -10.58 12.50
CA GLY A 5 -40.39 -10.06 11.28
C GLY A 5 -38.89 -10.32 11.32
N THR A 6 -38.38 -11.07 10.35
CA THR A 6 -36.93 -11.26 10.16
C THR A 6 -36.33 -9.90 9.77
N VAL A 7 -35.54 -9.32 10.67
CA VAL A 7 -34.73 -8.14 10.36
C VAL A 7 -33.57 -8.60 9.48
N VAL A 8 -33.67 -8.38 8.17
CA VAL A 8 -32.53 -8.55 7.27
C VAL A 8 -31.61 -7.34 7.48
N GLN A 9 -30.49 -7.55 8.17
CA GLN A 9 -29.44 -6.55 8.21
C GLN A 9 -28.91 -6.35 6.78
N ALA A 10 -29.16 -5.18 6.21
CA ALA A 10 -28.53 -4.75 4.97
C ALA A 10 -27.01 -4.72 5.21
N THR A 11 -26.28 -5.60 4.55
CA THR A 11 -24.83 -5.46 4.43
C THR A 11 -24.56 -4.25 3.53
N PRO A 12 -23.62 -3.37 3.87
CA PRO A 12 -23.24 -2.28 2.99
C PRO A 12 -22.91 -2.85 1.61
N ALA A 13 -23.52 -2.32 0.56
CA ALA A 13 -23.20 -2.71 -0.80
C ALA A 13 -21.69 -2.54 -1.01
N GLN A 14 -20.99 -3.63 -1.36
CA GLN A 14 -19.58 -3.56 -1.71
C GLN A 14 -19.43 -2.56 -2.85
N ALA A 15 -18.52 -1.60 -2.70
CA ALA A 15 -18.19 -0.69 -3.79
C ALA A 15 -17.75 -1.52 -5.00
N ALA A 16 -18.42 -1.34 -6.14
CA ALA A 16 -18.05 -2.01 -7.36
C ALA A 16 -16.63 -1.60 -7.75
N VAL A 17 -15.87 -2.55 -8.28
CA VAL A 17 -14.51 -2.30 -8.75
C VAL A 17 -14.55 -1.40 -9.99
N ASN A 18 -13.81 -0.28 -9.94
CA ASN A 18 -13.82 0.74 -11.00
C ASN A 18 -12.55 0.75 -11.87
N CYS A 19 -11.58 -0.12 -11.58
CA CYS A 19 -10.35 -0.29 -12.35
C CYS A 19 -9.90 -1.76 -12.42
N ASN A 20 -9.03 -2.11 -13.36
CA ASN A 20 -8.46 -3.45 -13.45
C ASN A 20 -7.02 -3.43 -13.98
N GLY A 21 -6.13 -4.15 -13.29
CA GLY A 21 -4.71 -4.30 -13.65
C GLY A 21 -4.02 -2.95 -13.74
N TRP A 22 -3.30 -2.73 -14.84
CA TRP A 22 -2.60 -1.48 -15.15
C TRP A 22 -3.51 -0.23 -15.20
N LYS A 23 -4.82 -0.39 -15.40
CA LYS A 23 -5.76 0.75 -15.35
C LYS A 23 -5.97 1.27 -13.92
N CYS A 24 -5.56 0.51 -12.91
CA CYS A 24 -5.56 0.92 -11.52
C CYS A 24 -4.32 1.73 -11.14
N ASP A 25 -3.25 1.72 -11.93
CA ASP A 25 -1.98 2.37 -11.57
C ASP A 25 -2.21 3.84 -11.19
N GLY A 26 -1.74 4.21 -9.98
CA GLY A 26 -1.84 5.58 -9.47
C GLY A 26 -3.20 5.94 -8.85
N ARG A 27 -4.18 5.03 -8.84
CA ARG A 27 -5.49 5.26 -8.21
C ARG A 27 -5.48 4.85 -6.73
N TRP A 28 -6.43 5.34 -5.95
CA TRP A 28 -6.53 4.98 -4.54
C TRP A 28 -7.38 3.71 -4.32
N PRO A 29 -6.90 2.72 -3.53
CA PRO A 29 -7.62 1.45 -3.33
C PRO A 29 -9.07 1.60 -2.83
N GLY A 30 -9.32 2.61 -1.99
CA GLY A 30 -10.64 2.85 -1.41
C GLY A 30 -11.65 3.39 -2.42
N GLU A 31 -11.23 4.29 -3.31
CA GLU A 31 -12.08 4.92 -4.33
C GLU A 31 -12.45 3.94 -5.45
N GLU A 32 -11.56 2.97 -5.70
CA GLU A 32 -11.73 1.98 -6.77
C GLU A 32 -12.41 0.69 -6.33
N GLY A 33 -12.84 0.57 -5.07
CA GLY A 33 -13.48 -0.64 -4.55
C GLY A 33 -12.55 -1.83 -4.30
N CYS A 34 -11.23 -1.66 -4.46
CA CYS A 34 -10.23 -2.73 -4.37
C CYS A 34 -10.01 -3.29 -2.96
N ARG A 35 -10.60 -2.68 -1.94
CA ARG A 35 -10.42 -3.13 -0.55
C ARG A 35 -11.33 -4.28 -0.15
N ALA A 36 -12.42 -4.50 -0.89
CA ALA A 36 -13.46 -5.44 -0.51
C ALA A 36 -12.99 -6.90 -0.49
N ASP A 37 -11.99 -7.25 -1.31
CA ASP A 37 -11.41 -8.58 -1.44
C ASP A 37 -9.90 -8.60 -1.14
N GLN A 38 -9.42 -7.62 -0.38
CA GLN A 38 -7.99 -7.48 -0.10
C GLN A 38 -7.44 -8.71 0.66
N VAL A 39 -6.28 -9.19 0.22
CA VAL A 39 -5.50 -10.22 0.91
C VAL A 39 -4.12 -9.71 1.24
N ALA A 40 -3.64 -9.96 2.45
CA ALA A 40 -2.26 -9.65 2.84
C ALA A 40 -1.30 -10.62 2.14
N VAL A 41 -0.33 -10.08 1.41
CA VAL A 41 0.69 -10.85 0.68
C VAL A 41 1.99 -10.92 1.48
N LYS A 42 2.40 -9.79 2.05
CA LYS A 42 3.65 -9.67 2.80
C LYS A 42 3.48 -8.67 3.93
N GLN A 43 4.06 -9.00 5.08
CA GLN A 43 4.09 -8.14 6.25
C GLN A 43 5.53 -7.95 6.72
N VAL A 44 5.85 -6.73 7.13
CA VAL A 44 7.16 -6.35 7.68
C VAL A 44 6.91 -5.52 8.94
N ALA A 45 7.55 -5.86 10.05
CA ALA A 45 7.47 -5.09 11.29
C ALA A 45 8.17 -3.74 11.11
N MET A 46 7.58 -2.65 11.61
CA MET A 46 8.15 -1.30 11.52
C MET A 46 8.83 -0.88 12.84
N ASP A 47 9.52 -1.81 13.51
CA ASP A 47 10.12 -1.56 14.83
C ASP A 47 11.13 -0.39 14.80
N HIS A 48 11.79 -0.17 13.66
CA HIS A 48 12.69 0.97 13.44
C HIS A 48 11.97 2.34 13.57
N LEU A 49 10.67 2.38 13.27
CA LEU A 49 9.86 3.61 13.30
C LEU A 49 8.99 3.72 14.56
N GLY A 50 9.40 3.07 15.66
CA GLY A 50 8.63 3.06 16.90
C GLY A 50 7.52 2.01 16.94
N GLY A 51 7.51 1.07 15.99
CA GLY A 51 6.62 -0.08 15.95
C GLY A 51 5.39 0.09 15.06
N GLY A 52 4.78 -1.06 14.76
CA GLY A 52 3.67 -1.17 13.81
C GLY A 52 3.99 -2.17 12.71
N GLN A 53 3.27 -2.11 11.60
CA GLN A 53 3.39 -3.06 10.52
C GLN A 53 3.18 -2.40 9.15
N ALA A 54 4.06 -2.72 8.21
CA ALA A 54 3.86 -2.47 6.80
C ALA A 54 3.32 -3.73 6.14
N THR A 55 2.23 -3.62 5.38
CA THR A 55 1.57 -4.75 4.72
C THR A 55 1.35 -4.46 3.25
N ILE A 56 1.80 -5.37 2.37
CA ILE A 56 1.39 -5.40 0.97
C ILE A 56 0.06 -6.13 0.90
N TYR A 57 -0.96 -5.44 0.38
CA TYR A 57 -2.25 -6.02 0.06
C TYR A 57 -2.40 -6.20 -1.44
N ARG A 58 -3.13 -7.24 -1.82
CA ARG A 58 -3.56 -7.50 -3.20
C ARG A 58 -5.08 -7.63 -3.26
N SER A 59 -5.69 -7.05 -4.29
CA SER A 59 -7.06 -7.32 -4.69
C SER A 59 -7.05 -8.18 -5.95
N ARG A 60 -7.79 -9.30 -5.93
CA ARG A 60 -7.95 -10.14 -7.12
C ARG A 60 -8.91 -9.49 -8.10
N ALA A 61 -9.98 -8.86 -7.60
CA ALA A 61 -10.99 -8.19 -8.40
C ALA A 61 -10.40 -7.00 -9.18
N CYS A 62 -9.53 -6.21 -8.54
CA CYS A 62 -8.82 -5.12 -9.22
C CYS A 62 -7.57 -5.57 -9.98
N GLY A 63 -7.04 -6.78 -9.74
CA GLY A 63 -5.76 -7.18 -10.33
C GLY A 63 -4.59 -6.26 -9.94
N ALA A 64 -4.63 -5.70 -8.73
CA ALA A 64 -3.70 -4.67 -8.28
C ALA A 64 -3.33 -4.85 -6.81
N ALA A 65 -2.24 -4.21 -6.40
CA ALA A 65 -1.74 -4.16 -5.04
C ALA A 65 -1.43 -2.75 -4.56
N TRP A 66 -1.32 -2.60 -3.25
CA TRP A 66 -0.88 -1.40 -2.56
C TRP A 66 -0.19 -1.81 -1.25
N ALA A 67 0.44 -0.86 -0.58
CA ALA A 67 0.92 -1.03 0.78
C ALA A 67 0.15 -0.14 1.76
N ASP A 68 -0.13 -0.68 2.93
CA ASP A 68 -0.50 0.10 4.12
C ASP A 68 0.65 0.07 5.12
N PHE A 69 0.90 1.20 5.77
CA PHE A 69 1.88 1.39 6.85
C PHE A 69 1.10 1.79 8.10
N ASP A 70 0.83 0.80 8.96
CA ASP A 70 0.06 0.94 10.18
C ASP A 70 1.00 1.12 11.38
N PHE A 71 1.11 2.34 11.87
CA PHE A 71 1.94 2.65 13.03
C PHE A 71 1.20 2.34 14.34
N THR A 72 1.94 1.93 15.38
CA THR A 72 1.36 1.73 16.72
C THR A 72 0.81 3.04 17.28
N THR A 73 1.60 4.11 17.19
CA THR A 73 1.26 5.49 17.55
C THR A 73 1.38 6.40 16.32
N ALA A 74 0.78 7.58 16.36
CA ALA A 74 0.96 8.56 15.29
C ALA A 74 2.46 8.88 15.15
N PRO A 75 3.06 8.76 13.95
CA PRO A 75 4.48 9.03 13.78
C PRO A 75 4.77 10.53 13.95
N ASP A 76 5.83 10.85 14.70
CA ASP A 76 6.33 12.23 14.92
C ASP A 76 7.66 12.46 14.18
N TYR A 77 7.73 11.97 12.94
CA TYR A 77 8.90 12.10 12.10
C TYR A 77 8.72 13.27 11.13
N SER A 78 9.70 14.18 11.09
CA SER A 78 9.70 15.31 10.14
C SER A 78 9.71 14.85 8.68
N TRP A 79 10.25 13.66 8.42
CA TRP A 79 10.31 13.03 7.10
C TRP A 79 10.03 11.54 7.23
N LEU A 80 9.07 11.04 6.46
CA LEU A 80 8.78 9.62 6.34
C LEU A 80 8.96 9.20 4.90
N PHE A 81 9.70 8.12 4.73
CA PHE A 81 9.82 7.39 3.49
C PHE A 81 8.90 6.17 3.58
N LEU A 82 7.80 6.12 2.82
CA LEU A 82 6.77 5.05 2.89
C LEU A 82 6.30 4.65 1.48
N HIS A 83 7.02 3.73 0.85
CA HIS A 83 6.91 3.51 -0.58
C HIS A 83 6.53 2.07 -0.93
N LEU A 84 5.71 1.92 -1.97
CA LEU A 84 5.58 0.68 -2.72
C LEU A 84 6.33 0.85 -4.04
N TRP A 85 7.40 0.09 -4.20
CA TRP A 85 8.17 -0.01 -5.43
C TRP A 85 7.55 -1.06 -6.35
N ALA A 86 7.63 -0.80 -7.65
CA ALA A 86 7.15 -1.65 -8.71
C ALA A 86 8.24 -1.85 -9.77
N GLN A 87 8.36 -3.06 -10.29
CA GLN A 87 9.18 -3.35 -11.47
C GLN A 87 8.50 -4.39 -12.37
N PRO A 88 8.83 -4.45 -13.67
CA PRO A 88 8.37 -5.54 -14.52
C PRO A 88 8.74 -6.90 -13.93
N ALA A 89 7.84 -7.89 -14.01
CA ALA A 89 8.02 -9.21 -13.39
C ALA A 89 9.27 -9.99 -13.86
N TYR A 90 9.82 -9.66 -15.04
CA TYR A 90 11.03 -10.28 -15.61
C TYR A 90 12.30 -9.47 -15.38
N GLY A 91 12.30 -8.59 -14.39
CA GLY A 91 13.39 -7.67 -14.10
C GLY A 91 13.26 -6.34 -14.84
N GLY A 92 13.88 -5.31 -14.28
CA GLY A 92 13.86 -3.94 -14.81
C GLY A 92 14.25 -2.94 -13.75
N LYS A 93 14.20 -1.64 -14.09
CA LYS A 93 14.41 -0.59 -13.10
C LYS A 93 13.17 -0.44 -12.23
N GLY A 94 13.35 -0.54 -10.91
CA GLY A 94 12.32 -0.21 -9.93
C GLY A 94 11.83 1.23 -10.09
N ARG A 95 10.53 1.44 -9.94
CA ARG A 95 9.90 2.77 -9.94
C ARG A 95 8.83 2.88 -8.87
N ILE A 96 8.46 4.10 -8.54
CA ILE A 96 7.33 4.41 -7.66
C ILE A 96 6.17 4.88 -8.55
N ILE A 97 5.00 4.27 -8.39
CA ILE A 97 3.79 4.74 -9.06
C ILE A 97 3.18 5.88 -8.25
N ARG A 98 2.70 6.92 -8.93
CA ARG A 98 2.09 8.12 -8.35
C ARG A 98 0.69 8.34 -8.91
N ASN A 99 -0.15 9.02 -8.14
CA ASN A 99 -1.44 9.50 -8.60
C ASN A 99 -1.29 10.74 -9.52
N GLY A 100 -2.41 11.24 -10.02
CA GLY A 100 -2.44 12.43 -10.89
C GLY A 100 -1.91 13.72 -10.26
N SER A 101 -1.81 13.82 -8.92
CA SER A 101 -1.20 14.95 -8.22
C SER A 101 0.28 14.76 -7.89
N GLY A 102 0.88 13.62 -8.29
CA GLY A 102 2.29 13.29 -8.02
C GLY A 102 2.54 12.63 -6.65
N GLN A 103 1.49 12.43 -5.85
CA GLN A 103 1.57 11.71 -4.57
C GLN A 103 1.58 10.20 -4.80
N HIS A 104 2.31 9.44 -3.99
CA HIS A 104 2.31 7.98 -4.06
C HIS A 104 1.79 7.33 -2.78
N ASN A 105 1.66 8.09 -1.68
CA ASN A 105 1.01 7.67 -0.46
C ASN A 105 0.17 8.83 0.14
N THR A 106 -0.76 8.49 1.03
CA THR A 106 -1.56 9.45 1.80
C THR A 106 -1.92 8.87 3.17
N LEU A 107 -2.14 9.74 4.15
CA LEU A 107 -2.79 9.36 5.41
C LEU A 107 -4.23 8.89 5.12
N VAL A 108 -4.61 7.72 5.62
CA VAL A 108 -5.96 7.17 5.46
C VAL A 108 -6.93 8.01 6.29
N ALA A 109 -8.00 8.48 5.64
CA ALA A 109 -9.04 9.29 6.26
C ALA A 109 -9.63 8.60 7.50
N GLY A 110 -9.82 9.37 8.57
CA GLY A 110 -10.30 8.86 9.86
C GLY A 110 -9.22 8.18 10.71
N THR A 111 -7.96 8.20 10.28
CA THR A 111 -6.81 7.70 11.05
C THR A 111 -5.76 8.80 11.21
N THR A 112 -4.88 8.65 12.19
CA THR A 112 -3.66 9.48 12.37
C THR A 112 -2.38 8.67 12.21
N LYS A 113 -2.50 7.39 11.88
CA LYS A 113 -1.40 6.42 11.99
C LYS A 113 -1.36 5.38 10.89
N THR A 114 -2.23 5.47 9.89
CA THR A 114 -2.21 4.56 8.74
C THR A 114 -1.95 5.35 7.47
N TYR A 115 -0.81 5.10 6.83
CA TYR A 115 -0.53 5.63 5.51
C TYR A 115 -0.75 4.55 4.47
N ARG A 116 -1.27 4.93 3.31
CA ARG A 116 -1.60 4.00 2.22
C ARG A 116 -0.98 4.47 0.93
N THR A 117 -0.44 3.54 0.14
CA THR A 117 0.04 3.84 -1.20
C THR A 117 -1.08 3.79 -2.24
N VAL A 118 -0.82 4.42 -3.38
CA VAL A 118 -1.62 4.20 -4.59
C VAL A 118 -1.53 2.74 -5.05
N LEU A 119 -2.49 2.34 -5.89
CA LEU A 119 -2.52 1.05 -6.55
C LEU A 119 -1.40 0.92 -7.59
N VAL A 120 -0.92 -0.32 -7.72
CA VAL A 120 0.02 -0.80 -8.73
C VAL A 120 -0.51 -2.11 -9.29
N SER A 121 -0.49 -2.30 -10.60
CA SER A 121 -0.88 -3.56 -11.24
C SER A 121 -0.07 -4.73 -10.68
N TRP A 122 -0.77 -5.82 -10.38
CA TRP A 122 -0.16 -7.07 -9.92
C TRP A 122 0.58 -7.84 -11.03
N ASP A 123 0.58 -7.31 -12.26
CA ASP A 123 1.47 -7.80 -13.32
C ASP A 123 2.93 -7.33 -13.11
N ASN A 124 3.16 -6.39 -12.19
CA ASN A 124 4.49 -6.02 -11.73
C ASN A 124 4.88 -6.84 -10.50
N SER A 125 6.19 -7.04 -10.33
CA SER A 125 6.72 -7.39 -9.02
C SER A 125 6.72 -6.15 -8.13
N VAL A 126 6.36 -6.32 -6.85
CA VAL A 126 6.28 -5.21 -5.90
C VAL A 126 7.10 -5.43 -4.64
N LYS A 127 7.61 -4.34 -4.07
CA LYS A 127 8.37 -4.35 -2.83
C LYS A 127 8.00 -3.14 -1.99
N LEU A 128 7.70 -3.33 -0.71
CA LEU A 128 7.49 -2.22 0.19
C LEU A 128 8.83 -1.80 0.79
N CYS A 129 9.03 -0.51 0.99
CA CYS A 129 10.16 0.02 1.75
C CYS A 129 9.72 1.19 2.63
N PHE A 130 10.30 1.27 3.83
CA PHE A 130 10.04 2.38 4.75
C PHE A 130 11.29 2.84 5.49
N GLY A 131 11.25 4.06 6.02
CA GLY A 131 12.30 4.66 6.84
C GLY A 131 11.96 6.09 7.28
N ASP A 132 12.81 6.66 8.13
CA ASP A 132 12.71 8.03 8.69
C ASP A 132 13.67 9.04 8.03
N GLY A 133 14.30 8.64 6.92
CA GLY A 133 15.33 9.41 6.23
C GLY A 133 14.78 10.42 5.23
N TYR A 134 15.48 11.53 5.05
CA TYR A 134 15.21 12.49 3.99
C TYR A 134 15.49 11.87 2.63
N GLN A 135 14.45 11.56 1.86
CA GLN A 135 14.64 11.16 0.47
C GLN A 135 14.78 12.40 -0.41
N ILE A 136 15.90 12.49 -1.15
CA ILE A 136 16.15 13.58 -2.09
C ILE A 136 15.05 13.54 -3.17
N PRO A 137 14.21 14.57 -3.31
CA PRO A 137 13.19 14.62 -4.35
C PRO A 137 13.82 14.39 -5.74
N GLY A 138 13.26 13.44 -6.50
CA GLY A 138 13.73 13.11 -7.85
C GLY A 138 14.78 12.01 -7.95
N ASN A 139 15.31 11.51 -6.83
CA ASN A 139 16.19 10.35 -6.85
C ASN A 139 15.35 9.07 -6.65
N GLU A 140 14.77 8.56 -7.74
CA GLU A 140 14.06 7.27 -7.78
C GLU A 140 15.05 6.09 -7.78
N TYR A 141 15.93 6.09 -6.79
CA TYR A 141 16.81 4.95 -6.52
C TYR A 141 16.10 4.02 -5.55
N ASP A 142 15.96 2.76 -5.95
CA ASP A 142 15.49 1.71 -5.05
C ASP A 142 16.46 1.64 -3.85
N PRO A 143 16.01 1.89 -2.62
CA PRO A 143 16.89 1.88 -1.44
C PRO A 143 17.52 0.52 -1.15
N ASP A 144 16.98 -0.57 -1.71
CA ASP A 144 17.44 -1.94 -1.50
C ASP A 144 17.46 -2.72 -2.82
N PRO A 145 18.28 -2.31 -3.80
CA PRO A 145 18.26 -2.92 -5.14
C PRO A 145 18.72 -4.39 -5.10
N ASP A 146 19.55 -4.75 -4.11
CA ASP A 146 20.11 -6.08 -3.93
C ASP A 146 19.23 -6.99 -3.06
N THR A 147 18.08 -6.51 -2.59
CA THR A 147 17.09 -7.26 -1.78
C THR A 147 17.63 -7.81 -0.46
N THR A 148 18.56 -7.09 0.17
CA THR A 148 19.12 -7.46 1.47
C THR A 148 18.12 -7.27 2.59
N GLY A 149 17.04 -6.50 2.35
CA GLY A 149 16.04 -6.13 3.35
C GLY A 149 16.40 -4.87 4.14
N ASP A 150 17.62 -4.34 3.95
CA ASP A 150 18.12 -3.15 4.64
C ASP A 150 17.92 -1.91 3.77
N GLY A 151 17.09 -0.98 4.22
CA GLY A 151 17.01 0.36 3.65
C GLY A 151 18.00 1.31 4.35
N PRO A 152 18.33 2.47 3.75
CA PRO A 152 19.33 3.40 4.31
C PRO A 152 18.98 3.95 5.70
N SER A 153 17.70 3.97 6.09
CA SER A 153 17.26 4.25 7.47
C SER A 153 15.96 3.50 7.84
N GLY A 154 15.87 2.25 7.39
CA GLY A 154 14.69 1.43 7.66
C GLY A 154 14.78 0.07 6.99
N ALA A 155 13.66 -0.47 6.52
CA ALA A 155 13.61 -1.82 5.98
C ALA A 155 12.82 -1.89 4.67
N CYS A 156 13.15 -2.90 3.88
CA CYS A 156 12.44 -3.28 2.69
C CYS A 156 11.95 -4.74 2.80
N SER A 157 10.84 -5.07 2.13
CA SER A 157 10.49 -6.47 1.90
C SER A 157 11.35 -7.08 0.80
N THR A 158 11.25 -8.38 0.58
CA THR A 158 11.62 -8.95 -0.73
C THR A 158 10.56 -8.59 -1.78
N TRP A 159 10.91 -8.70 -3.07
CA TRP A 159 9.95 -8.59 -4.17
C TRP A 159 8.88 -9.70 -4.09
N GLN A 160 7.64 -9.33 -4.39
CA GLN A 160 6.47 -10.21 -4.47
C GLN A 160 5.92 -10.25 -5.90
#